data_AF-A0A963JZR4-F1
#
_entry.id   AF-A0A963JZR4-F1
#
_cell.length_a   1.000
_cell.length_b   1.000
_cell.length_c   1.000
_cell.angle_alpha   90.00
_cell.angle_beta   90.00
_cell.angle_gamma   90.00
#
_symmetry.space_group_name_H-M   'P 1'
#
loop_
_entity.id
_entity.type
_entity.pdbx_description
1 polymer ?
#
loop_
_entity_poly.entity_id
_entity_poly.type
_entity_poly.pdbx_seq_one_letter_code
_entity_poly.pdbx_strand_id
1 'polypeptide(L)'
;MTDAALSESTAAASRGAAARLWRVLDLALEAVAALLMLTAAGIACLQVFFRYVLNASLAWPEEVALWAFGWAVFIGMAVALGRGGHIAIDLASRLMPAAWRP
;
A
#
# COMPACT_ATOMS: atom_id res chain seq x y z
N MET A 1 45.32 5.62 6.55
CA MET A 1 44.69 4.53 7.33
C MET A 1 43.36 4.95 7.97
N THR A 2 43.15 6.25 8.23
CA THR A 2 41.90 6.83 8.76
C THR A 2 40.77 6.98 7.72
N ASP A 3 41.07 7.22 6.44
CA ASP A 3 40.03 7.47 5.41
C ASP A 3 39.22 6.22 5.01
N ALA A 4 39.84 5.04 5.07
CA ALA A 4 39.17 3.77 4.76
C ALA A 4 38.07 3.44 5.80
N ALA A 5 38.32 3.73 7.08
CA ALA A 5 37.36 3.49 8.16
C ALA A 5 36.15 4.44 8.12
N LEU A 6 36.32 5.66 7.60
CA LEU A 6 35.22 6.63 7.42
C LEU A 6 34.32 6.27 6.22
N SER A 7 34.89 5.71 5.15
CA SER A 7 34.16 5.18 3.99
C SER A 7 33.28 3.99 4.36
N GLU A 8 33.79 3.04 5.14
CA GLU A 8 33.01 1.86 5.56
C GLU A 8 31.87 2.23 6.55
N SER A 9 32.12 3.20 7.43
CA SER A 9 31.11 3.71 8.38
C SER A 9 29.97 4.47 7.69
N THR A 10 30.28 5.30 6.69
CA THR A 10 29.26 6.03 5.90
C THR A 10 28.48 5.11 4.96
N ALA A 11 29.14 4.09 4.39
CA ALA A 11 28.48 3.05 3.58
C ALA A 11 27.54 2.15 4.42
N ALA A 12 27.92 1.81 5.65
CA ALA A 12 27.06 1.04 6.56
C ALA A 12 25.88 1.87 7.09
N ALA A 13 26.11 3.13 7.46
CA ALA A 13 25.07 4.04 7.95
C ALA A 13 24.02 4.36 6.86
N SER A 14 24.46 4.59 5.62
CA SER A 14 23.56 4.87 4.48
C SER A 14 22.69 3.67 4.09
N ARG A 15 23.24 2.44 4.16
CA ARG A 15 22.46 1.20 3.96
C ARG A 15 21.35 1.05 5.01
N GLY A 16 21.65 1.35 6.27
CA GLY A 16 20.67 1.31 7.36
C GLY A 16 19.61 2.42 7.27
N ALA A 17 20.00 3.62 6.86
CA ALA A 17 19.10 4.76 6.66
C ALA A 17 18.12 4.50 5.50
N ALA A 18 18.60 3.99 4.37
CA ALA A 18 17.77 3.62 3.24
C ALA A 18 16.76 2.53 3.61
N ALA A 19 17.18 1.48 4.32
CA ALA A 19 16.28 0.41 4.75
C ALA A 19 15.18 0.90 5.71
N ARG A 20 15.51 1.86 6.59
CA ARG A 20 14.53 2.47 7.49
C ARG A 20 13.52 3.34 6.73
N LEU A 21 13.99 4.11 5.75
CA LEU A 21 13.15 4.94 4.90
C LEU A 21 12.11 4.10 4.13
N TRP A 22 12.54 3.01 3.50
CA TRP A 22 11.63 2.10 2.78
C TRP A 22 10.53 1.52 3.69
N ARG A 23 10.88 1.09 4.90
CA ARG A 23 9.90 0.57 5.86
C ARG A 23 8.88 1.62 6.31
N VAL A 24 9.33 2.86 6.52
CA VAL A 24 8.44 3.96 6.91
C VAL A 24 7.50 4.32 5.76
N LEU A 25 8.01 4.35 4.53
CA LEU A 25 7.21 4.57 3.33
C LEU A 25 6.13 3.48 3.17
N ASP A 26 6.49 2.21 3.28
CA ASP A 26 5.53 1.10 3.18
C ASP A 26 4.46 1.18 4.26
N LEU A 27 4.86 1.43 5.52
CA LEU A 27 3.92 1.52 6.63
C LEU A 27 2.99 2.73 6.51
N ALA A 28 3.51 3.87 6.05
CA ALA A 28 2.72 5.06 5.80
C ALA A 28 1.70 4.82 4.67
N LEU A 29 2.13 4.17 3.58
CA LEU A 29 1.28 3.87 2.43
C LEU A 29 0.15 2.89 2.82
N GLU A 30 0.47 1.87 3.61
CA GLU A 30 -0.51 0.91 4.16
C GLU A 30 -1.50 1.59 5.12
N ALA A 31 -1.01 2.46 6.02
CA ALA A 31 -1.87 3.20 6.94
C ALA A 31 -2.83 4.15 6.20
N VAL A 32 -2.35 4.86 5.17
CA VAL A 32 -3.19 5.75 4.34
C VAL A 32 -4.24 4.95 3.58
N ALA A 33 -3.87 3.82 2.97
CA ALA A 33 -4.82 2.95 2.29
C ALA A 33 -5.91 2.43 3.22
N ALA A 34 -5.53 1.97 4.42
CA ALA A 34 -6.47 1.49 5.43
C ALA A 34 -7.42 2.62 5.90
N LEU A 35 -6.90 3.82 6.13
CA LEU A 35 -7.71 4.97 6.53
C LEU A 35 -8.72 5.36 5.46
N LEU A 36 -8.32 5.40 4.20
CA LEU A 36 -9.23 5.71 3.08
C LEU A 36 -10.33 4.64 2.94
N MET A 37 -9.98 3.36 3.11
CA MET A 37 -10.94 2.26 3.06
C MET A 37 -11.96 2.34 4.20
N LEU A 38 -11.51 2.61 5.43
CA LEU A 38 -12.39 2.83 6.59
C LEU A 38 -13.30 4.05 6.38
N THR A 39 -12.77 5.12 5.79
CA THR A 39 -13.55 6.33 5.47
C THR A 39 -14.65 6.01 4.45
N ALA A 40 -14.31 5.33 3.35
CA ALA A 40 -15.30 4.92 2.34
C ALA A 40 -16.38 4.00 2.93
N ALA A 41 -16.00 3.03 3.75
CA ALA A 41 -16.94 2.15 4.45
C ALA A 41 -17.86 2.93 5.41
N GLY A 42 -17.30 3.87 6.17
CA GLY A 42 -18.07 4.75 7.05
C GLY A 42 -19.08 5.61 6.29
N ILE A 43 -18.69 6.18 5.15
CA ILE A 43 -19.60 6.94 4.29
C ILE A 43 -20.71 6.04 3.74
N ALA A 44 -20.40 4.82 3.31
CA ALA A 44 -21.40 3.86 2.84
C ALA A 44 -22.42 3.51 3.94
N CYS A 45 -21.97 3.29 5.18
CA CYS A 45 -22.85 3.09 6.32
C CYS A 45 -23.74 4.31 6.59
N LEU A 46 -23.18 5.52 6.46
CA LEU A 46 -23.94 6.77 6.61
C LEU A 46 -25.01 6.91 5.52
N GLN A 47 -24.68 6.59 4.27
CA GLN A 47 -25.64 6.60 3.15
C GLN A 47 -26.81 5.63 3.41
N VAL A 48 -26.53 4.43 3.90
CA VAL A 48 -27.56 3.44 4.28
C VAL A 48 -28.45 4.01 5.39
N PHE A 49 -27.86 4.59 6.44
CA PHE A 49 -28.63 5.21 7.53
C PHE A 49 -29.54 6.34 7.03
N PHE A 50 -29.02 7.27 6.23
CA PHE A 50 -29.80 8.39 5.70
C PHE A 50 -30.92 7.93 4.75
N ARG A 51 -30.65 6.90 3.94
CA ARG A 51 -31.64 6.30 3.03
C ARG A 51 -32.80 5.69 3.82
N TYR A 52 -32.52 4.88 4.85
CA TYR A 52 -33.54 4.06 5.50
C TYR A 52 -34.18 4.71 6.74
N VAL A 53 -33.47 5.60 7.44
CA VAL A 53 -33.98 6.24 8.65
C VAL A 53 -34.54 7.62 8.37
N LEU A 54 -33.80 8.44 7.61
CA LEU A 54 -34.18 9.83 7.31
C LEU A 54 -34.96 9.97 6.01
N ASN A 55 -35.07 8.90 5.21
CA ASN A 55 -35.72 8.86 3.90
C ASN A 55 -35.25 9.99 2.96
N ALA A 56 -34.00 10.45 3.15
CA ALA A 56 -33.41 11.57 2.45
C ALA A 56 -32.12 11.09 1.78
N SER A 57 -32.05 11.23 0.46
CA SER A 57 -30.86 10.86 -0.31
C SER A 57 -29.92 12.06 -0.37
N LEU A 58 -28.86 12.06 0.42
CA LEU A 58 -27.79 13.04 0.28
C LEU A 58 -27.02 12.75 -1.02
N ALA A 59 -26.92 13.73 -1.93
CA ALA A 59 -26.20 13.58 -3.20
C ALA A 59 -24.67 13.66 -3.05
N TRP A 60 -24.19 14.44 -2.08
CA TRP A 60 -22.75 14.70 -1.89
C TRP A 60 -21.90 13.50 -1.40
N PRO A 61 -22.38 12.63 -0.48
CA PRO A 61 -21.61 11.49 0.03
C PRO A 61 -21.25 10.45 -1.03
N GLU A 62 -22.02 10.35 -2.11
CA GLU A 62 -21.79 9.36 -3.16
C GLU A 62 -20.52 9.66 -3.95
N GLU A 63 -20.33 10.91 -4.34
CA GLU A 63 -19.09 11.36 -4.97
C GLU A 63 -17.92 11.20 -4.00
N VAL A 64 -18.02 11.68 -2.76
CA VAL A 64 -16.92 11.60 -1.79
C VAL A 64 -16.50 10.14 -1.52
N ALA A 65 -17.45 9.22 -1.41
CA ALA A 65 -17.16 7.79 -1.23
C ALA A 65 -16.43 7.18 -2.44
N LEU A 66 -16.89 7.48 -3.66
CA LEU A 66 -16.26 7.00 -4.90
C LEU A 66 -14.83 7.50 -5.04
N TRP A 67 -14.59 8.78 -4.72
CA TRP A 67 -13.26 9.36 -4.79
C TRP A 67 -12.34 8.77 -3.72
N ALA A 68 -12.79 8.68 -2.47
CA ALA A 68 -12.01 8.07 -1.38
C ALA A 68 -11.68 6.60 -1.66
N PHE A 69 -12.66 5.82 -2.13
CA PHE A 69 -12.46 4.42 -2.49
C PHE A 69 -11.52 4.26 -3.68
N GLY A 70 -11.66 5.10 -4.73
CA GLY A 70 -10.75 5.08 -5.88
C GLY A 70 -9.30 5.33 -5.48
N TRP A 71 -9.04 6.34 -4.65
CA TRP A 71 -7.70 6.60 -4.12
C TRP A 71 -7.19 5.45 -3.24
N ALA A 72 -8.05 4.85 -2.41
CA ALA A 72 -7.69 3.67 -1.62
C ALA A 72 -7.25 2.49 -2.49
N VAL A 73 -7.96 2.23 -3.59
CA VAL A 73 -7.64 1.15 -4.53
C VAL A 73 -6.31 1.40 -5.23
N PHE A 74 -6.03 2.61 -5.72
CA PHE A 74 -4.75 2.92 -6.36
C PHE A 74 -3.57 2.75 -5.39
N ILE A 75 -3.71 3.25 -4.16
CA ILE A 75 -2.66 3.13 -3.15
C ILE A 75 -2.49 1.67 -2.72
N GLY A 76 -3.59 0.95 -2.48
CA GLY A 76 -3.57 -0.48 -2.14
C GLY A 76 -2.94 -1.31 -3.26
N MET A 77 -3.21 -0.99 -4.52
CA MET A 77 -2.59 -1.63 -5.68
C MET A 77 -1.08 -1.35 -5.74
N ALA A 78 -0.64 -0.10 -5.50
CA ALA A 78 0.77 0.24 -5.45
C ALA A 78 1.53 -0.55 -4.36
N VAL A 79 0.96 -0.66 -3.16
CA VAL A 79 1.50 -1.48 -2.07
C VAL A 79 1.53 -2.97 -2.46
N ALA A 80 0.46 -3.48 -3.07
CA ALA A 80 0.35 -4.87 -3.48
C ALA A 80 1.37 -5.23 -4.58
N LEU A 81 1.60 -4.35 -5.56
CA LEU A 81 2.66 -4.54 -6.56
C LEU A 81 4.06 -4.42 -5.96
N GLY A 82 4.29 -3.49 -5.02
CA GLY A 82 5.57 -3.36 -4.32
C GLY A 82 5.93 -4.62 -3.52
N ARG A 83 4.92 -5.23 -2.88
CA ARG A 83 5.06 -6.54 -2.21
C ARG A 83 5.09 -7.72 -3.21
N GLY A 84 4.53 -7.55 -4.41
CA GLY A 84 4.26 -8.60 -5.39
C GLY A 84 5.19 -8.70 -6.61
N GLY A 85 6.08 -7.72 -6.84
CA GLY A 85 6.99 -7.70 -7.98
C GLY A 85 8.00 -8.86 -7.98
N HIS A 86 8.43 -9.31 -6.80
CA HIS A 86 9.19 -10.55 -6.65
C HIS A 86 8.29 -11.78 -6.52
N ILE A 87 7.05 -11.64 -6.01
CA ILE A 87 6.10 -12.76 -5.86
C ILE A 87 5.66 -13.30 -7.21
N ALA A 88 5.45 -12.48 -8.24
CA ALA A 88 5.09 -12.97 -9.57
C ALA A 88 6.21 -13.82 -10.19
N ILE A 89 7.48 -13.43 -10.00
CA ILE A 89 8.65 -14.20 -10.45
C ILE A 89 8.86 -15.45 -9.56
N ASP A 90 8.66 -15.33 -8.24
CA ASP A 90 8.70 -16.44 -7.30
C ASP A 90 7.60 -17.45 -7.58
N LEU A 91 6.39 -17.02 -7.93
CA LEU A 91 5.27 -17.89 -8.23
C LEU A 91 5.46 -18.58 -9.58
N ALA A 92 5.94 -17.84 -10.60
CA ALA A 92 6.33 -18.42 -11.87
C ALA A 92 7.43 -19.48 -11.68
N SER A 93 8.49 -19.17 -10.93
CA SER A 93 9.58 -20.12 -10.64
C SER A 93 9.17 -21.30 -9.76
N ARG A 94 8.19 -21.12 -8.86
CA ARG A 94 7.63 -22.19 -8.00
C ARG A 94 6.66 -23.11 -8.75
N LEU A 95 5.92 -22.59 -9.73
CA LEU A 95 4.96 -23.36 -10.53
C LEU A 95 5.63 -24.02 -11.76
N MET A 96 6.89 -23.68 -12.05
CA MET A 96 7.66 -24.31 -13.13
C MET A 96 7.94 -25.80 -12.83
N PRO A 97 7.54 -26.72 -13.72
CA PRO A 97 7.90 -28.13 -13.63
C PRO A 97 9.42 -28.30 -13.72
N ALA A 98 9.99 -29.19 -12.90
CA ALA A 98 11.43 -29.43 -12.83
C ALA A 98 12.10 -29.83 -14.17
N ALA A 99 11.30 -30.23 -15.17
CA ALA A 99 11.75 -30.62 -16.51
C ALA A 99 12.31 -29.45 -17.36
N TRP A 100 12.09 -28.19 -16.95
CA TRP A 100 12.49 -27.00 -17.71
C TRP A 100 13.52 -26.14 -16.97
N ARG A 101 14.26 -26.70 -16.01
CA ARG A 101 15.42 -26.04 -15.41
C ARG A 101 16.63 -26.18 -16.36
N PRO A 102 17.12 -25.09 -17.01
CA PRO A 102 18.39 -25.13 -17.73
C PRO A 102 19.58 -25.27 -16.77
#